data_AF-A0A927YCL8-F1
#
_entry.id   AF-A0A927YCL8-F1
#
_cell.length_a   1.000
_cell.length_b   1.000
_cell.length_c   1.000
_cell.angle_alpha   90.00
_cell.angle_beta   90.00
_cell.angle_gamma   90.00
#
_symmetry.space_group_name_H-M   'P 1'
#
loop_
_entity.id
_entity.type
_entity.pdbx_description
1 polymer ?
#
loop_
_entity_poly.entity_id
_entity_poly.type
_entity_poly.pdbx_seq_one_letter_code
_entity_poly.pdbx_strand_id
1 'polypeptide(L)'
;MKKTVFYNPEIPYSLHDMNVISLEVKGDNLIMRTQSGMVRTAPNWDQVNGYVEFLDVSWEYCYATVCAGYYGNIGSYEGKTFKKMYLKDFIGEFQNAGFYITDEYYGQDRALYTGYFHKGGTMSECIIEIYHHNIVFFEQNDDTREMKEVILSADGDLSLYLVPADVADNLAMVANEFAFNYVWHGKKSGKFLKLCGEQYGAVFDEEDFIEYLNTVLYPEKPSRKIKTLCSFDDKVPEKYARVPYYNF
;
A
#
# COMPACT_ATOMS: atom_id res chain seq x y z
N MET A 1 7.94 12.48 -8.51
CA MET A 1 8.14 11.53 -7.41
C MET A 1 7.48 12.09 -6.17
N LYS A 2 6.38 11.50 -5.70
CA LYS A 2 5.70 11.93 -4.46
C LYS A 2 6.49 11.36 -3.28
N LYS A 3 6.88 12.22 -2.34
CA LYS A 3 7.53 11.80 -1.09
C LYS A 3 6.44 11.72 -0.03
N THR A 4 6.04 10.50 0.34
CA THR A 4 5.14 10.31 1.48
C THR A 4 5.98 9.83 2.66
N VAL A 5 6.16 10.69 3.65
CA VAL A 5 6.92 10.36 4.86
C VAL A 5 5.93 9.86 5.90
N PHE A 6 6.10 8.61 6.31
CA PHE A 6 5.30 8.02 7.37
C PHE A 6 6.17 7.91 8.61
N TYR A 7 5.68 8.43 9.72
CA TYR A 7 6.27 8.25 11.04
C TYR A 7 5.41 7.18 11.74
N ASN A 8 6.01 6.05 12.12
CA ASN A 8 5.34 4.91 12.76
C ASN A 8 4.44 5.40 13.92
N PRO A 9 3.14 5.05 13.94
CA PRO A 9 2.71 3.71 14.39
C PRO A 9 1.92 2.88 13.37
N GLU A 10 1.70 3.36 12.14
CA GLU A 10 1.04 2.57 11.09
C GLU A 10 1.98 2.43 9.89
N ILE A 11 2.57 1.24 9.73
CA ILE A 11 3.36 0.91 8.55
C ILE A 11 2.42 0.86 7.34
N PRO A 12 2.56 1.78 6.38
CA PRO A 12 1.58 1.99 5.29
C PRO A 12 1.73 1.00 4.13
N TYR A 13 2.86 0.30 4.06
CA TYR A 13 3.14 -0.68 3.03
C TYR A 13 3.78 -1.94 3.60
N SER A 14 3.38 -3.08 3.06
CA SER A 14 3.98 -4.38 3.29
C SER A 14 4.97 -4.71 2.18
N LEU A 15 6.09 -5.34 2.56
CA LEU A 15 7.04 -5.98 1.65
C LEU A 15 6.92 -7.52 1.68
N HIS A 16 5.91 -8.07 2.35
CA HIS A 16 5.60 -9.50 2.31
C HIS A 16 5.42 -9.95 0.86
N ASP A 17 5.98 -11.12 0.52
CA ASP A 17 6.04 -11.69 -0.83
C ASP A 17 6.82 -10.86 -1.87
N MET A 18 7.51 -9.79 -1.46
CA MET A 18 8.33 -9.00 -2.37
C MET A 18 9.72 -9.60 -2.54
N ASN A 19 10.21 -9.57 -3.77
CA ASN A 19 11.59 -9.90 -4.08
C ASN A 19 12.46 -8.63 -4.06
N VAL A 20 13.37 -8.49 -3.10
CA VAL A 20 14.38 -7.42 -3.08
C VAL A 20 15.40 -7.66 -4.18
N ILE A 21 15.63 -6.64 -5.00
CA ILE A 21 16.57 -6.67 -6.14
C ILE A 21 17.75 -5.70 -5.99
N SER A 22 17.66 -4.75 -5.04
CA SER A 22 18.75 -3.81 -4.76
C SER A 22 18.76 -3.39 -3.30
N LEU A 23 19.96 -3.28 -2.75
CA LEU A 23 20.27 -2.65 -1.47
C LEU A 23 21.42 -1.67 -1.71
N GLU A 24 21.19 -0.40 -1.42
CA GLU A 24 22.13 0.69 -1.73
C GLU A 24 22.44 1.50 -0.47
N VAL A 25 23.73 1.64 -0.15
CA VAL A 25 24.20 2.52 0.93
C VAL A 25 24.35 3.94 0.40
N LYS A 26 23.64 4.90 1.00
CA LYS A 26 23.71 6.33 0.64
C LYS A 26 23.97 7.18 1.88
N GLY A 27 25.25 7.48 2.13
CA GLY A 27 25.65 8.09 3.40
C GLY A 27 25.33 7.14 4.54
N ASP A 28 24.58 7.61 5.53
CA ASP A 28 24.12 6.81 6.67
C ASP A 28 22.79 6.09 6.41
N ASN A 29 22.18 6.27 5.24
CA ASN A 29 20.90 5.66 4.88
C ASN A 29 21.07 4.37 4.09
N LEU A 30 20.07 3.51 4.16
CA LEU A 30 19.92 2.32 3.30
C LEU A 30 18.70 2.48 2.42
N ILE A 31 18.86 2.29 1.12
CA ILE A 31 17.75 2.22 0.17
C ILE A 31 17.54 0.76 -0.25
N MET A 32 16.31 0.27 -0.13
CA MET A 32 15.88 -1.06 -0.55
C MET A 32 14.89 -0.95 -1.70
N ARG A 33 15.15 -1.69 -2.79
CA ARG A 33 14.26 -1.81 -3.94
C ARG A 33 13.82 -3.23 -4.15
N THR A 34 12.55 -3.38 -4.48
CA THR A 34 11.95 -4.67 -4.82
C THR A 34 11.65 -4.72 -6.32
N GLN A 35 11.48 -5.94 -6.84
CA GLN A 35 11.17 -6.19 -8.24
C GLN A 35 9.84 -5.56 -8.65
N SER A 36 8.90 -5.50 -7.71
CA SER A 36 7.49 -5.24 -8.02
C SER A 36 6.87 -4.24 -7.05
N GLY A 37 7.69 -3.48 -6.33
CA GLY A 37 7.25 -2.41 -5.44
C GLY A 37 6.80 -2.89 -4.07
N MET A 38 5.68 -2.37 -3.59
CA MET A 38 5.22 -2.54 -2.21
C MET A 38 3.69 -2.56 -2.16
N VAL A 39 3.10 -3.23 -1.18
CA VAL A 39 1.64 -3.43 -1.09
C VAL A 39 1.05 -2.53 -0.02
N ARG A 40 0.02 -1.72 -0.33
CA ARG A 40 -0.64 -0.87 0.67
C ARG A 40 -1.28 -1.70 1.79
N THR A 41 -1.09 -1.32 3.05
CA THR A 41 -1.68 -2.00 4.23
C THR A 41 -3.05 -1.47 4.64
N ALA A 42 -3.48 -0.36 4.03
CA ALA A 42 -4.78 0.30 4.23
C ALA A 42 -5.40 0.63 2.84
N PRO A 43 -6.70 0.97 2.75
CA PRO A 43 -7.62 0.40 1.75
C PRO A 43 -7.16 0.52 0.29
N ASN A 44 -7.51 -0.52 -0.47
CA ASN A 44 -7.19 -0.87 -1.86
C ASN A 44 -6.11 -1.95 -2.05
N TRP A 45 -5.27 -2.24 -1.04
CA TRP A 45 -4.21 -3.30 -1.07
C TRP A 45 -3.42 -3.37 -2.37
N ASP A 46 -3.32 -2.24 -3.07
CA ASP A 46 -2.69 -2.20 -4.37
C ASP A 46 -1.20 -2.43 -4.19
N GLN A 47 -0.66 -3.22 -5.09
CA GLN A 47 0.77 -3.27 -5.29
C GLN A 47 1.19 -2.05 -6.12
N VAL A 48 2.01 -1.18 -5.53
CA VAL A 48 2.46 0.07 -6.12
C VAL A 48 3.96 0.07 -6.36
N ASN A 49 4.40 0.70 -7.44
CA ASN A 49 5.82 0.91 -7.69
C ASN A 49 6.41 1.83 -6.62
N GLY A 50 7.62 1.54 -6.17
CA GLY A 50 8.24 2.30 -5.10
C GLY A 50 9.53 1.69 -4.55
N TYR A 51 10.04 2.29 -3.49
CA TYR A 51 11.19 1.81 -2.74
C TYR A 51 11.13 2.27 -1.29
N VAL A 52 11.92 1.63 -0.44
CA VAL A 52 12.00 1.94 1.00
C VAL A 52 13.36 2.55 1.32
N GLU A 53 13.38 3.56 2.17
CA GLU A 53 14.60 4.18 2.70
C GLU A 53 14.60 4.10 4.23
N PHE A 54 15.65 3.50 4.79
CA PHE A 54 15.93 3.49 6.22
C PHE A 54 16.88 4.64 6.52
N LEU A 55 16.47 5.54 7.41
CA LEU A 55 17.19 6.75 7.78
C LEU A 55 18.05 6.53 9.02
N ASP A 56 19.25 7.10 9.00
CA ASP A 56 20.24 7.07 10.10
C ASP A 56 20.44 5.64 10.62
N VAL A 57 20.92 4.76 9.72
CA VAL A 57 21.10 3.34 10.00
C VAL A 57 22.25 3.12 10.96
N SER A 58 21.98 2.40 12.05
CA SER A 58 22.97 2.01 13.05
C SER A 58 23.74 0.78 12.54
N TRP A 59 24.62 1.01 11.55
CA TRP A 59 25.27 -0.04 10.76
C TRP A 59 26.03 -1.10 11.56
N GLU A 60 26.58 -0.73 12.71
CA GLU A 60 27.29 -1.64 13.62
C GLU A 60 26.37 -2.66 14.31
N TYR A 61 25.05 -2.44 14.25
CA TYR A 61 24.02 -3.34 14.77
C TYR A 61 23.17 -4.01 13.67
N CYS A 62 23.48 -3.76 12.40
CA CYS A 62 22.74 -4.32 11.27
C CYS A 62 23.41 -5.59 10.75
N TYR A 63 22.62 -6.65 10.57
CA TYR A 63 23.14 -7.97 10.23
C TYR A 63 22.33 -8.66 9.14
N ALA A 64 23.00 -9.50 8.36
CA ALA A 64 22.37 -10.53 7.56
C ALA A 64 22.82 -11.91 8.05
N THR A 65 21.88 -12.83 8.24
CA THR A 65 22.17 -14.24 8.55
C THR A 65 21.72 -15.09 7.39
N VAL A 66 22.64 -15.84 6.79
CA VAL A 66 22.37 -16.75 5.66
C VAL A 66 22.61 -18.18 6.10
N CYS A 67 21.63 -19.05 5.89
CA CYS A 67 21.72 -20.49 6.13
C CYS A 67 21.92 -21.22 4.79
N ALA A 68 23.17 -21.58 4.50
CA ALA A 68 23.52 -22.35 3.31
C ALA A 68 23.20 -23.84 3.51
N GLY A 69 22.78 -24.52 2.43
CA GLY A 69 22.51 -25.95 2.43
C GLY A 69 21.04 -26.34 2.62
N TYR A 70 20.11 -25.38 2.55
CA TYR A 70 18.67 -25.64 2.57
C TYR A 70 18.18 -26.12 1.19
N TYR A 71 18.37 -27.40 0.88
CA TYR A 71 17.67 -28.06 -0.22
C TYR A 71 16.83 -29.22 0.35
N GLY A 72 15.54 -28.96 0.60
CA GLY A 72 14.52 -30.00 0.78
C GLY A 72 14.48 -30.75 2.12
N ASN A 73 15.35 -30.45 3.09
CA ASN A 73 15.36 -31.12 4.40
C ASN A 73 14.85 -30.21 5.53
N ILE A 74 13.56 -30.38 5.85
CA ILE A 74 12.95 -29.85 7.08
C ILE A 74 13.51 -30.65 8.28
N GLY A 75 13.99 -29.96 9.32
CA GLY A 75 14.22 -30.59 10.64
C GLY A 75 15.62 -31.15 10.94
N SER A 76 16.62 -31.02 10.05
CA SER A 76 18.03 -31.33 10.40
C SER A 76 18.95 -30.12 10.25
N TYR A 77 19.84 -29.92 11.23
CA TYR A 77 20.92 -28.92 11.21
C TYR A 77 22.21 -29.46 10.60
N GLU A 78 22.28 -30.77 10.36
CA GLU A 78 23.47 -31.45 9.87
C GLU A 78 23.82 -30.98 8.45
N GLY A 79 25.02 -30.46 8.27
CA GLY A 79 25.49 -29.88 7.01
C GLY A 79 25.02 -28.45 6.71
N LYS A 80 24.19 -27.84 7.57
CA LYS A 80 23.78 -26.42 7.43
C LYS A 80 24.83 -25.50 8.03
N THR A 81 25.19 -24.45 7.29
CA THR A 81 26.11 -23.42 7.78
C THR A 81 25.36 -22.11 7.92
N PHE A 82 25.31 -21.57 9.14
CA PHE A 82 24.76 -20.25 9.42
C PHE A 82 25.89 -19.23 9.41
N LYS A 83 25.87 -18.32 8.45
CA LYS A 83 26.80 -17.19 8.37
C LYS A 83 26.04 -15.93 8.74
N LYS A 84 26.30 -15.41 9.96
CA LYS A 84 25.91 -14.06 10.35
C LYS A 84 27.03 -13.10 9.96
N MET A 85 26.70 -12.04 9.23
CA MET A 85 27.64 -11.01 8.78
C MET A 85 27.03 -9.63 8.93
N TYR A 86 27.85 -8.58 8.91
CA TYR A 86 27.35 -7.21 8.87
C TYR A 86 26.54 -6.98 7.60
N LEU A 87 25.48 -6.18 7.70
CA LEU A 87 24.64 -5.88 6.55
C LEU A 87 25.43 -5.22 5.40
N LYS A 88 26.42 -4.37 5.72
CA LYS A 88 27.30 -3.76 4.70
C LYS A 88 28.06 -4.80 3.87
N ASP A 89 28.56 -5.85 4.52
CA ASP A 89 29.29 -6.93 3.84
C ASP A 89 28.33 -7.73 2.95
N PHE A 90 27.15 -8.04 3.46
CA PHE A 90 26.10 -8.72 2.70
C PHE A 90 25.64 -7.94 1.46
N ILE A 91 25.52 -6.61 1.56
CA ILE A 91 25.18 -5.74 0.42
C ILE A 91 26.23 -5.89 -0.69
N GLY A 92 27.52 -6.02 -0.34
CA GLY A 92 28.58 -6.32 -1.31
C GLY A 92 28.39 -7.67 -2.03
N GLU A 93 27.76 -8.64 -1.36
CA GLU A 93 27.41 -9.95 -1.93
C GLU A 93 26.11 -9.93 -2.75
N PHE A 94 25.31 -8.85 -2.72
CA PHE A 94 23.98 -8.79 -3.35
C PHE A 94 23.99 -8.61 -4.88
N GLN A 95 25.15 -8.43 -5.51
CA GLN A 95 25.24 -8.28 -6.97
C GLN A 95 24.68 -9.50 -7.71
N ASN A 96 23.73 -9.27 -8.62
CA ASN A 96 22.99 -10.31 -9.37
C ASN A 96 22.36 -11.37 -8.45
N ALA A 97 21.87 -10.93 -7.29
CA ALA A 97 21.14 -11.74 -6.33
C ALA A 97 19.73 -11.16 -6.11
N GLY A 98 18.91 -11.92 -5.42
CA GLY A 98 17.63 -11.44 -4.89
C GLY A 98 17.37 -12.01 -3.51
N PHE A 99 16.43 -11.37 -2.81
CA PHE A 99 15.97 -11.81 -1.50
C PHE A 99 14.45 -11.75 -1.46
N TYR A 100 13.83 -12.93 -1.51
CA TYR A 100 12.38 -13.08 -1.43
C TYR A 100 11.95 -13.00 0.02
N ILE A 101 11.16 -12.00 0.39
CA ILE A 101 10.66 -11.78 1.74
C ILE A 101 9.42 -12.65 1.96
N THR A 102 9.46 -13.53 2.96
CA THR A 102 8.33 -14.35 3.40
C THR A 102 7.63 -13.80 4.63
N ASP A 103 8.32 -13.02 5.45
CA ASP A 103 7.73 -12.37 6.61
C ASP A 103 8.52 -11.13 6.98
N GLU A 104 7.85 -10.17 7.58
CA GLU A 104 8.42 -8.89 7.98
C GLU A 104 7.90 -8.45 9.34
N TYR A 105 8.77 -7.82 10.11
CA TYR A 105 8.43 -7.28 11.42
C TYR A 105 9.04 -5.90 11.59
N TYR A 106 8.19 -4.94 12.00
CA TYR A 106 8.58 -3.57 12.28
C TYR A 106 8.46 -3.29 13.78
N GLY A 107 9.61 -3.15 14.44
CA GLY A 107 9.73 -2.60 15.79
C GLY A 107 9.87 -1.08 15.78
N GLN A 108 10.10 -0.48 16.95
CA GLN A 108 10.25 0.97 17.09
C GLN A 108 11.45 1.52 16.31
N ASP A 109 12.58 0.81 16.34
CA ASP A 109 13.89 1.20 15.80
C ASP A 109 14.52 0.06 14.98
N ARG A 110 13.72 -0.93 14.59
CA ARG A 110 14.19 -2.15 13.94
C ARG A 110 13.21 -2.67 12.90
N ALA A 111 13.70 -2.91 11.69
CA ALA A 111 13.01 -3.74 10.69
C ALA A 111 13.70 -5.11 10.60
N LEU A 112 12.91 -6.17 10.58
CA LEU A 112 13.35 -7.54 10.44
C LEU A 112 12.64 -8.16 9.24
N TYR A 113 13.42 -8.72 8.31
CA TYR A 113 12.90 -9.44 7.16
C TYR A 113 13.41 -10.88 7.19
N THR A 114 12.53 -11.83 6.93
CA THR A 114 12.89 -13.25 6.78
C THR A 114 12.48 -13.73 5.40
N GLY A 115 13.21 -14.71 4.87
CA GLY A 115 12.84 -15.36 3.63
C GLY A 115 14.02 -16.04 2.94
N TYR A 116 14.10 -15.92 1.61
CA TYR A 116 15.03 -16.70 0.80
C TYR A 116 15.95 -15.82 -0.03
N PHE A 117 17.23 -15.85 0.29
CA PHE A 117 18.29 -15.26 -0.54
C PHE A 117 18.62 -16.22 -1.68
N HIS A 118 18.68 -15.71 -2.90
CA HIS A 118 19.03 -16.50 -4.08
C HIS A 118 20.08 -15.79 -4.93
N LYS A 119 21.09 -16.55 -5.36
CA LYS A 119 22.19 -16.04 -6.17
C LYS A 119 22.80 -17.17 -7.00
N GLY A 120 23.01 -16.94 -8.30
CA GLY A 120 23.71 -17.91 -9.16
C GLY A 120 23.05 -19.30 -9.19
N GLY A 121 21.72 -19.37 -9.10
CA GLY A 121 20.96 -20.62 -9.10
C GLY A 121 20.92 -21.35 -7.75
N THR A 122 21.54 -20.79 -6.70
CA THR A 122 21.40 -21.30 -5.33
C THR A 122 20.36 -20.51 -4.54
N MET A 123 19.75 -21.17 -3.56
CA MET A 123 18.81 -20.58 -2.63
C MET A 123 19.22 -20.91 -1.19
N SER A 124 19.01 -19.99 -0.26
CA SER A 124 19.36 -20.12 1.14
C SER A 124 18.36 -19.34 1.99
N GLU A 125 18.03 -19.85 3.18
CA GLU A 125 17.24 -19.05 4.12
C GLU A 125 18.07 -17.85 4.55
N CYS A 126 17.42 -16.70 4.66
CA CYS A 126 18.07 -15.44 4.98
C CYS A 126 17.20 -14.61 5.93
N ILE A 127 17.87 -13.99 6.89
CA ILE A 127 17.29 -13.03 7.82
C ILE A 127 18.09 -11.74 7.69
N ILE A 128 17.40 -10.61 7.49
CA ILE A 128 18.00 -9.27 7.46
C ILE A 128 17.45 -8.47 8.65
N GLU A 129 18.36 -8.00 9.50
CA GLU A 129 18.08 -7.16 10.67
C GLU A 129 18.62 -5.74 10.41
N ILE A 130 17.74 -4.74 10.39
CA ILE A 130 18.07 -3.35 10.10
C ILE A 130 17.68 -2.50 11.31
N TYR A 131 18.65 -1.92 12.00
CA TYR A 131 18.43 -0.94 13.06
C TYR A 131 18.52 0.46 12.47
N HIS A 132 17.50 1.27 12.69
CA HIS A 132 17.35 2.57 12.03
C HIS A 132 16.64 3.58 12.94
N HIS A 133 16.86 4.87 12.70
CA HIS A 133 16.10 5.90 13.39
C HIS A 133 14.68 6.04 12.84
N ASN A 134 14.52 5.90 11.51
CA ASN A 134 13.22 6.02 10.85
C ASN A 134 13.17 5.26 9.52
N ILE A 135 11.96 5.03 9.01
CA ILE A 135 11.70 4.36 7.73
C ILE A 135 10.79 5.23 6.87
N VAL A 136 11.11 5.38 5.59
CA VAL A 136 10.37 6.19 4.63
C VAL A 136 10.03 5.35 3.40
N PHE A 137 8.77 5.35 3.02
CA PHE A 137 8.27 4.63 1.84
C PHE A 137 8.04 5.61 0.70
N PHE A 138 8.71 5.37 -0.43
CA PHE A 138 8.56 6.19 -1.63
C PHE A 138 7.67 5.49 -2.64
N GLU A 139 6.46 5.99 -2.82
CA GLU A 139 5.59 5.58 -3.93
C GLU A 139 6.00 6.33 -5.21
N GLN A 140 6.39 5.59 -6.24
CA GLN A 140 6.55 6.13 -7.58
C GLN A 140 5.18 6.19 -8.24
N ASN A 141 4.59 7.38 -8.19
CA ASN A 141 3.46 7.69 -9.04
C ASN A 141 4.00 7.87 -10.46
N ASP A 142 3.75 6.89 -11.33
CA ASP A 142 3.52 7.25 -12.73
C ASP A 142 2.25 8.11 -12.73
N ASP A 143 2.42 9.41 -12.97
CA ASP A 143 1.33 10.37 -13.10
C ASP A 143 0.62 10.21 -14.45
N THR A 144 0.38 8.96 -14.84
CA THR A 144 -0.47 8.55 -15.97
C THR A 144 -1.84 8.08 -15.49
N ARG A 145 -2.17 8.23 -14.19
CA ARG A 145 -3.47 7.81 -13.63
C ARG A 145 -4.55 8.42 -14.49
N GLU A 146 -5.28 7.63 -15.25
CA GLU A 146 -6.31 8.16 -16.11
C GLU A 146 -7.45 8.70 -15.23
N MET A 147 -8.27 9.61 -15.74
CA MET A 147 -9.52 9.98 -15.08
C MET A 147 -10.64 9.28 -15.83
N LYS A 148 -11.51 8.55 -15.10
CA LYS A 148 -12.62 7.80 -15.70
C LYS A 148 -13.95 8.34 -15.21
N GLU A 149 -14.96 8.20 -16.06
CA GLU A 149 -16.33 8.55 -15.71
C GLU A 149 -16.95 7.46 -14.84
N VAL A 150 -17.74 7.86 -13.85
CA VAL A 150 -18.59 6.99 -13.02
C VAL A 150 -19.96 7.65 -12.83
N ILE A 151 -20.99 6.85 -12.56
CA ILE A 151 -22.31 7.34 -12.17
C ILE A 151 -22.50 7.07 -10.69
N LEU A 152 -22.83 8.13 -9.94
CA LEU A 152 -23.15 8.03 -8.53
C LEU A 152 -24.58 8.51 -8.30
N SER A 153 -25.21 7.93 -7.30
CA SER A 153 -26.52 8.30 -6.79
C SER A 153 -26.61 8.00 -5.29
N ALA A 154 -27.48 8.71 -4.59
CA ALA A 154 -27.98 8.38 -3.27
C ALA A 154 -29.52 8.36 -3.35
N ASP A 155 -30.20 9.21 -2.59
CA ASP A 155 -31.66 9.38 -2.63
C ASP A 155 -32.17 10.31 -3.76
N GLY A 156 -31.30 10.69 -4.71
CA GLY A 156 -31.52 11.77 -5.68
C GLY A 156 -31.25 11.40 -7.13
N ASP A 157 -30.95 12.42 -7.96
CA ASP A 157 -30.70 12.22 -9.39
C ASP A 157 -29.38 11.48 -9.66
N LEU A 158 -29.36 10.63 -10.68
CA LEU A 158 -28.12 10.02 -11.15
C LEU A 158 -27.22 11.08 -11.76
N SER A 159 -25.99 11.15 -11.29
CA SER A 159 -25.02 12.15 -11.71
C SER A 159 -23.74 11.49 -12.21
N LEU A 160 -23.19 12.04 -13.29
CA LEU A 160 -21.93 11.63 -13.88
C LEU A 160 -20.79 12.39 -13.20
N TYR A 161 -19.81 11.65 -12.69
CA TYR A 161 -18.61 12.17 -12.05
C TYR A 161 -17.35 11.74 -12.79
N LEU A 162 -16.31 12.54 -12.68
CA LEU A 162 -14.97 12.20 -13.11
C LEU A 162 -14.14 11.87 -11.86
N VAL A 163 -13.60 10.67 -11.79
CA VAL A 163 -12.80 10.16 -10.65
C VAL A 163 -11.48 9.56 -11.16
N PRO A 164 -10.47 9.38 -10.29
CA PRO A 164 -9.28 8.59 -10.63
C PRO A 164 -9.64 7.20 -11.17
N ALA A 165 -8.92 6.72 -12.18
CA ALA A 165 -9.26 5.47 -12.88
C ALA A 165 -9.29 4.24 -11.98
N ASP A 166 -8.40 4.17 -10.98
CA ASP A 166 -8.37 3.14 -9.94
C ASP A 166 -9.63 3.15 -9.07
N VAL A 167 -10.18 4.33 -8.76
CA VAL A 167 -11.48 4.47 -8.11
C VAL A 167 -12.59 3.95 -9.02
N ALA A 168 -12.59 4.31 -10.31
CA ALA A 168 -13.62 3.83 -11.24
C ALA A 168 -13.59 2.31 -11.42
N ASP A 169 -12.39 1.73 -11.54
CA ASP A 169 -12.19 0.29 -11.73
C ASP A 169 -12.57 -0.52 -10.47
N ASN A 170 -12.56 0.11 -9.29
CA ASN A 170 -12.89 -0.51 -8.00
C ASN A 170 -14.06 0.17 -7.27
N LEU A 171 -14.97 0.81 -8.01
CA LEU A 171 -15.94 1.78 -7.48
C LEU A 171 -16.71 1.28 -6.26
N ALA A 172 -17.26 0.06 -6.32
CA ALA A 172 -18.04 -0.50 -5.23
C ALA A 172 -17.23 -0.74 -3.96
N MET A 173 -15.97 -1.17 -4.08
CA MET A 173 -15.10 -1.40 -2.93
C MET A 173 -14.77 -0.09 -2.22
N VAL A 174 -14.38 0.94 -2.99
CA VAL A 174 -14.03 2.26 -2.44
C VAL A 174 -15.25 2.96 -1.84
N ALA A 175 -16.42 2.84 -2.47
CA ALA A 175 -17.68 3.38 -1.95
C ALA A 175 -18.13 2.67 -0.66
N ASN A 176 -18.00 1.35 -0.59
CA ASN A 176 -18.26 0.58 0.63
C ASN A 176 -17.31 0.94 1.77
N GLU A 177 -16.02 1.14 1.49
CA GLU A 177 -15.04 1.59 2.49
C GLU A 177 -15.43 2.96 3.05
N PHE A 178 -15.86 3.88 2.19
CA PHE A 178 -16.39 5.16 2.63
C PHE A 178 -17.62 4.99 3.53
N ALA A 179 -18.65 4.28 3.05
CA ALA A 179 -19.95 4.17 3.71
C ALA A 179 -19.92 3.37 5.03
N PHE A 180 -19.15 2.28 5.09
CA PHE A 180 -19.13 1.40 6.25
C PHE A 180 -18.01 1.72 7.24
N ASN A 181 -16.86 2.23 6.79
CA ASN A 181 -15.73 2.48 7.67
C ASN A 181 -15.50 3.98 7.90
N TYR A 182 -15.30 4.77 6.86
CA TYR A 182 -14.97 6.19 7.02
C TYR A 182 -16.09 6.99 7.69
N VAL A 183 -17.33 6.76 7.29
CA VAL A 183 -18.51 7.44 7.83
C VAL A 183 -18.70 7.18 9.33
N TRP A 184 -18.40 5.98 9.81
CA TRP A 184 -18.62 5.58 11.21
C TRP A 184 -17.41 5.83 12.11
N HIS A 185 -16.20 5.64 11.57
CA HIS A 185 -14.96 5.59 12.35
C HIS A 185 -13.91 6.60 11.92
N GLY A 186 -14.09 7.26 10.77
CA GLY A 186 -13.15 8.23 10.25
C GLY A 186 -13.05 9.50 11.10
N LYS A 187 -11.99 10.28 10.88
CA LYS A 187 -11.70 11.53 11.64
C LYS A 187 -12.84 12.55 11.59
N LYS A 188 -13.70 12.49 10.56
CA LYS A 188 -14.87 13.36 10.37
C LYS A 188 -16.21 12.65 10.63
N SER A 189 -16.22 11.45 11.24
CA SER A 189 -17.45 10.64 11.41
C SER A 189 -18.61 11.40 12.08
N GLY A 190 -18.30 12.28 13.04
CA GLY A 190 -19.29 13.13 13.70
C GLY A 190 -20.10 14.05 12.77
N LYS A 191 -19.67 14.28 11.53
CA LYS A 191 -20.44 15.00 10.48
C LYS A 191 -21.66 14.18 10.03
N PHE A 192 -21.52 12.86 9.95
CA PHE A 192 -22.49 11.97 9.32
C PHE A 192 -23.48 11.37 10.32
N LEU A 193 -23.06 11.17 11.56
CA LEU A 193 -23.87 10.50 12.58
C LEU A 193 -24.96 11.42 13.14
N LYS A 194 -26.22 11.03 12.93
CA LYS A 194 -27.41 11.70 13.44
C LYS A 194 -28.21 10.76 14.31
N LEU A 195 -28.86 11.31 15.35
CA LEU A 195 -29.79 10.56 16.16
C LEU A 195 -31.09 10.36 15.38
N CYS A 196 -31.38 9.11 15.01
CA CYS A 196 -32.57 8.70 14.27
C CYS A 196 -33.46 7.87 15.21
N GLY A 197 -34.33 8.55 15.96
CA GLY A 197 -35.11 7.93 17.03
C GLY A 197 -34.24 7.64 18.26
N GLU A 198 -34.12 6.38 18.64
CA GLU A 198 -33.30 5.94 19.79
C GLU A 198 -31.89 5.45 19.40
N GLN A 199 -31.57 5.42 18.10
CA GLN A 199 -30.28 4.93 17.59
C GLN A 199 -29.59 5.98 16.72
N TYR A 200 -28.26 5.89 16.63
CA TYR A 200 -27.50 6.70 15.68
C TYR A 200 -27.56 6.06 14.29
N GLY A 201 -27.97 6.85 13.30
CA GLY A 201 -27.86 6.52 11.89
C GLY A 201 -26.80 7.41 11.22
N ALA A 202 -26.19 6.90 10.17
CA ALA A 202 -25.34 7.71 9.31
C ALA A 202 -26.17 8.34 8.18
N VAL A 203 -25.92 9.61 7.89
CA VAL A 203 -26.53 10.34 6.78
C VAL A 203 -25.40 10.95 5.95
N PHE A 204 -25.33 10.53 4.69
CA PHE A 204 -24.33 10.95 3.70
C PHE A 204 -24.91 10.79 2.29
N ASP A 205 -24.27 11.42 1.31
CA ASP A 205 -24.63 11.33 -0.10
C ASP A 205 -23.39 11.16 -1.00
N GLU A 206 -23.58 11.22 -2.32
CA GLU A 206 -22.45 11.12 -3.24
C GLU A 206 -21.50 12.33 -3.19
N GLU A 207 -21.94 13.51 -2.75
CA GLU A 207 -21.05 14.66 -2.60
C GLU A 207 -20.09 14.45 -1.41
N ASP A 208 -20.56 13.83 -0.34
CA ASP A 208 -19.72 13.40 0.78
C ASP A 208 -18.67 12.37 0.36
N PHE A 209 -19.04 11.42 -0.51
CA PHE A 209 -18.08 10.48 -1.09
C PHE A 209 -17.02 11.20 -1.93
N ILE A 210 -17.42 12.18 -2.75
CA ILE A 210 -16.47 13.00 -3.52
C ILE A 210 -15.58 13.84 -2.60
N GLU A 211 -16.10 14.38 -1.49
CA GLU A 211 -15.28 15.07 -0.48
C GLU A 211 -14.25 14.12 0.12
N TYR A 212 -14.65 12.88 0.45
CA TYR A 212 -13.75 11.85 0.94
C TYR A 212 -12.63 11.55 -0.06
N LEU A 213 -12.96 11.35 -1.34
CA LEU A 213 -11.95 11.20 -2.39
C LEU A 213 -11.01 12.40 -2.44
N ASN A 214 -11.54 13.62 -2.38
CA ASN A 214 -10.76 14.84 -2.57
C ASN A 214 -9.98 15.30 -1.35
N THR A 215 -10.25 14.76 -0.16
CA THR A 215 -9.58 15.20 1.07
C THR A 215 -8.76 14.10 1.72
N VAL A 216 -9.10 12.83 1.46
CA VAL A 216 -8.45 11.69 2.10
C VAL A 216 -7.64 10.89 1.09
N LEU A 217 -8.25 10.42 0.01
CA LEU A 217 -7.59 9.48 -0.90
C LEU A 217 -6.77 10.16 -2.01
N TYR A 218 -7.30 11.22 -2.61
CA TYR A 218 -6.79 11.86 -3.83
C TYR A 218 -6.82 13.40 -3.77
N PRO A 219 -6.21 14.06 -2.76
CA PRO A 219 -6.23 15.52 -2.63
C PRO A 219 -5.55 16.27 -3.79
N GLU A 220 -4.55 15.64 -4.40
CA GLU A 220 -3.81 16.22 -5.53
C GLU A 220 -4.54 16.00 -6.88
N LYS A 221 -5.62 15.21 -6.90
CA LYS A 221 -6.36 14.89 -8.11
C LYS A 221 -7.86 14.85 -7.87
N PRO A 222 -8.48 16.03 -7.73
CA PRO A 222 -9.84 16.13 -7.27
C PRO A 222 -10.82 15.52 -8.29
N SER A 223 -11.61 14.60 -7.79
CA SER A 223 -12.84 14.13 -8.41
C SER A 223 -13.85 15.27 -8.49
N ARG A 224 -14.69 15.27 -9.53
CA ARG A 224 -15.67 16.34 -9.75
C ARG A 224 -16.91 15.86 -10.49
N LYS A 225 -18.05 16.47 -10.17
CA LYS A 225 -19.29 16.31 -10.93
C LYS A 225 -19.10 16.87 -12.35
N ILE A 226 -19.51 16.10 -13.35
CA ILE A 226 -19.57 16.54 -14.74
C ILE A 226 -20.96 17.13 -15.01
N LYS A 227 -22.01 16.36 -14.71
CA LYS A 227 -23.42 16.76 -14.92
C LYS A 227 -24.39 15.78 -14.26
N THR A 228 -25.61 16.23 -14.02
CA THR A 228 -26.75 15.36 -13.72
C THR A 228 -27.28 14.71 -15.01
N LEU A 229 -27.63 13.43 -14.96
CA LEU A 229 -28.10 12.66 -16.12
C LEU A 229 -29.62 12.61 -16.20
N CYS A 230 -30.26 12.09 -15.15
CA CYS A 230 -31.70 11.87 -15.06
C CYS A 230 -32.07 11.56 -13.61
N SER A 231 -33.37 11.50 -13.31
CA SER A 231 -33.84 11.14 -11.97
C SER A 231 -33.63 9.65 -11.69
N PHE A 232 -33.63 9.26 -10.41
CA PHE A 232 -33.37 7.88 -9.97
C PHE A 232 -34.22 6.82 -10.69
N ASP A 233 -35.51 7.13 -10.86
CA ASP A 233 -36.49 6.24 -11.47
C ASP A 233 -36.41 6.19 -13.01
N ASP A 234 -35.59 7.07 -13.62
CA ASP A 234 -35.44 7.13 -15.07
C ASP A 234 -34.42 6.12 -15.58
N LYS A 235 -34.67 5.62 -16.79
CA LYS A 235 -33.71 4.75 -17.47
C LYS A 235 -32.43 5.51 -17.82
N VAL A 236 -31.30 5.05 -17.31
CA VAL A 236 -29.96 5.56 -17.66
C VAL A 236 -29.80 5.58 -19.20
N PRO A 237 -29.38 6.71 -19.80
CA PRO A 237 -29.19 6.80 -21.24
C PRO A 237 -28.23 5.70 -21.74
N GLU A 238 -28.59 5.03 -22.83
CA GLU A 238 -27.88 3.84 -23.33
C GLU A 238 -26.38 4.08 -23.57
N LYS A 239 -25.99 5.30 -23.93
CA LYS A 239 -24.58 5.72 -24.10
C LYS A 239 -23.73 5.59 -22.83
N TYR A 240 -24.36 5.49 -21.65
CA TYR A 240 -23.70 5.32 -20.38
C TYR A 240 -23.85 3.91 -19.77
N ALA A 241 -24.42 2.95 -20.52
CA ALA A 241 -24.70 1.61 -19.99
C ALA A 241 -23.45 0.82 -19.54
N ARG A 242 -22.25 1.26 -19.98
CA ARG A 242 -20.96 0.64 -19.60
C ARG A 242 -20.18 1.45 -18.56
N VAL A 243 -20.71 2.60 -18.13
CA VAL A 243 -20.07 3.42 -17.10
C VAL A 243 -20.31 2.77 -15.74
N PRO A 244 -19.27 2.58 -14.90
CA PRO A 244 -19.45 2.06 -13.55
C PRO A 244 -20.46 2.88 -12.76
N TYR A 245 -21.35 2.19 -12.04
CA TYR A 245 -22.47 2.80 -11.31
C TYR A 245 -22.46 2.32 -9.86
N TYR A 246 -22.73 3.24 -8.92
CA TYR A 246 -22.93 2.93 -7.52
C TYR A 246 -24.03 3.80 -6.91
N ASN A 247 -24.89 3.18 -6.10
CA ASN A 247 -25.92 3.87 -5.33
C ASN A 247 -25.62 3.73 -3.84
N PHE A 248 -25.52 4.85 -3.14
CA PHE A 248 -25.33 4.93 -1.70
C PHE A 248 -26.63 4.66 -0.93
#